data_AF-A0A815TGG6-F1
#
_entry.id   AF-A0A815TGG6-F1
#
_cell.length_a   1.000
_cell.length_b   1.000
_cell.length_c   1.000
_cell.angle_alpha   90.00
_cell.angle_beta   90.00
_cell.angle_gamma   90.00
#
_symmetry.space_group_name_H-M   'P 1'
#
loop_
_entity.id
_entity.type
_entity.pdbx_description
1 polymer ?
#
loop_
_entity_poly.entity_id
_entity_poly.type
_entity_poly.pdbx_seq_one_letter_code
_entity_poly.pdbx_strand_id
1 'polypeptide(L)'
;GNMNLEKCPKCDAKYLRDYDTEGNRKHYTGRRCDKPSCRGRLKDSIINFGEDLPEDELNKALDHAGKADLCLVLGSSLSVTPATDIPERVVENKQKLVIGNLQRTPFHKNATLNIHAFSDVIMQGVMQRLNIPIPPWILRRRVHITCSQDLNNENQKRILIEGRDPNNPDIPFTLFDNIEIIVNQKVIQKLIHQPFAFDLSDCDQQSITIRLHFFGHYNEIPFDLTYANLSNISNNEQFYLLYNPIEGQWRKVTGSDE
;
A
#
# COMPACT_ATOMS: atom_id res chain seq x y z
N GLY A 1 -8.24 -10.99 -4.02
CA GLY A 1 -7.42 -10.64 -2.85
C GLY A 1 -6.33 -9.67 -3.19
N ASN A 2 -5.44 -9.38 -2.24
CA ASN A 2 -4.21 -8.61 -2.45
C ASN A 2 -3.06 -9.32 -1.73
N MET A 3 -1.99 -9.68 -2.47
CA MET A 3 -0.82 -10.42 -1.94
C MET A 3 -0.11 -9.65 -0.82
N ASN A 4 -0.21 -8.33 -0.82
CA ASN A 4 0.44 -7.45 0.14
C ASN A 4 -0.45 -7.10 1.34
N LEU A 5 -1.66 -7.65 1.43
CA LEU A 5 -2.63 -7.33 2.48
C LEU A 5 -2.97 -8.56 3.32
N GLU A 6 -2.76 -8.42 4.63
CA GLU A 6 -3.28 -9.33 5.65
C GLU A 6 -4.29 -8.64 6.57
N LYS A 7 -5.26 -9.40 7.06
CA LYS A 7 -6.38 -8.94 7.89
C LYS A 7 -6.43 -9.73 9.19
N CYS A 8 -6.85 -9.09 10.28
CA CYS A 8 -7.14 -9.76 11.53
C CYS A 8 -8.61 -10.19 11.60
N PRO A 9 -8.95 -11.49 11.60
CA PRO A 9 -10.35 -11.95 11.60
C PRO A 9 -11.09 -11.69 12.92
N LYS A 10 -10.42 -11.18 13.96
CA LYS A 10 -11.03 -10.87 15.26
C LYS A 10 -11.48 -9.40 15.39
N CYS A 11 -10.85 -8.49 14.65
CA CYS A 11 -11.03 -7.04 14.85
C CYS A 11 -10.92 -6.22 13.56
N ASP A 12 -10.87 -6.92 12.42
CA ASP A 12 -10.83 -6.40 11.05
C ASP A 12 -9.69 -5.43 10.72
N ALA A 13 -8.69 -5.33 11.61
CA ALA A 13 -7.48 -4.57 11.37
C ALA A 13 -6.77 -5.08 10.11
N LYS A 14 -6.42 -4.15 9.22
CA LYS A 14 -5.70 -4.38 7.97
C LYS A 14 -4.24 -4.02 8.13
N TYR A 15 -3.35 -4.76 7.49
CA TYR A 15 -1.91 -4.52 7.48
C TYR A 15 -1.40 -4.70 6.05
N LEU A 16 -0.82 -3.64 5.49
CA LEU A 16 -0.10 -3.72 4.22
C LEU A 16 1.35 -4.10 4.49
N ARG A 17 1.92 -4.91 3.60
CA ARG A 17 3.33 -5.33 3.66
C ARG A 17 3.95 -5.08 2.30
N ASP A 18 5.20 -4.65 2.27
CA ASP A 18 5.95 -4.55 1.01
C ASP A 18 6.45 -5.92 0.54
N TYR A 19 5.84 -7.02 0.99
CA TYR A 19 6.22 -8.36 0.60
C TYR A 19 4.98 -9.25 0.58
N ASP A 20 5.10 -10.41 -0.03
CA ASP A 20 4.02 -11.37 -0.13
C ASP A 20 3.58 -11.86 1.26
N THR A 21 2.27 -11.76 1.51
CA THR A 21 1.64 -12.19 2.75
C THR A 21 0.95 -13.54 2.65
N GLU A 22 1.00 -14.21 1.49
CA GLU A 22 0.36 -15.52 1.27
C GLU A 22 0.64 -16.47 2.44
N GLY A 23 -0.44 -16.94 3.04
CA GLY A 23 -0.41 -17.82 4.19
C GLY A 23 -0.40 -19.29 3.80
N ASN A 24 -0.63 -20.13 4.80
CA ASN A 24 -0.90 -21.55 4.55
C ASN A 24 -2.29 -21.77 3.93
N ARG A 25 -2.68 -23.03 3.68
CA ARG A 25 -4.02 -23.41 3.19
C ARG A 25 -5.22 -22.90 4.01
N LYS A 26 -5.01 -22.37 5.22
CA LYS A 26 -6.05 -21.77 6.08
C LYS A 26 -5.89 -20.24 6.15
N HIS A 27 -5.13 -19.66 5.23
CA HIS A 27 -4.72 -18.27 5.11
C HIS A 27 -3.83 -17.72 6.24
N TYR A 28 -3.44 -18.54 7.22
CA TYR A 28 -2.67 -17.99 8.35
C TYR A 28 -1.26 -17.61 7.90
N THR A 29 -0.90 -16.35 8.14
CA THR A 29 0.39 -15.77 7.70
C THR A 29 1.53 -15.97 8.71
N GLY A 30 1.23 -16.57 9.86
CA GLY A 30 2.17 -16.72 10.98
C GLY A 30 2.31 -15.48 11.88
N ARG A 31 1.82 -14.32 11.45
CA ARG A 31 1.89 -13.05 12.20
C ARG A 31 0.68 -12.86 13.12
N ARG A 32 0.78 -11.89 14.04
CA ARG A 32 -0.27 -11.53 14.99
C ARG A 32 -0.64 -10.06 14.86
N CYS A 33 -1.89 -9.75 15.18
CA CYS A 33 -2.41 -8.40 15.25
C CYS A 33 -1.62 -7.56 16.26
N ASP A 34 -1.24 -6.36 15.86
CA ASP A 34 -0.43 -5.45 16.68
C ASP A 34 -1.25 -4.81 17.81
N LYS A 35 -2.59 -4.74 17.65
CA LYS A 35 -3.50 -4.26 18.70
C LYS A 35 -3.33 -5.09 19.98
N PRO A 36 -2.88 -4.50 21.11
CA PRO A 36 -2.59 -5.23 22.34
C PRO A 36 -3.80 -5.99 22.90
N SER A 37 -5.01 -5.43 22.74
CA SER A 37 -6.26 -6.04 23.18
C SER A 37 -6.72 -7.23 22.32
N CYS A 38 -6.13 -7.42 21.13
CA CYS A 38 -6.57 -8.44 20.18
C CYS A 38 -5.56 -9.59 20.04
N ARG A 39 -4.32 -9.28 19.62
CA ARG A 39 -3.23 -10.26 19.36
C ARG A 39 -3.65 -11.51 18.55
N GLY A 40 -4.72 -11.39 17.76
CA GLY A 40 -5.26 -12.47 16.93
C GLY A 40 -4.31 -12.86 15.81
N ARG A 41 -4.38 -14.11 15.35
CA ARG A 41 -3.58 -14.59 14.21
C ARG A 41 -4.06 -13.90 12.93
N LEU A 42 -3.13 -13.33 12.17
CA LEU A 42 -3.46 -12.68 10.90
C LEU A 42 -3.70 -13.71 9.81
N LYS A 43 -4.54 -13.34 8.86
CA LYS A 43 -4.81 -14.09 7.63
C LYS A 43 -4.50 -13.23 6.41
N ASP A 44 -3.97 -13.82 5.35
CA ASP A 44 -3.86 -13.13 4.06
C ASP A 44 -5.25 -12.80 3.50
N SER A 45 -5.29 -11.97 2.46
CA SER A 45 -6.54 -11.60 1.77
C SER A 45 -6.73 -12.30 0.43
N ILE A 46 -5.92 -13.31 0.10
CA ILE A 46 -6.02 -14.09 -1.13
C ILE A 46 -7.29 -14.93 -1.08
N ILE A 47 -7.92 -15.11 -2.23
CA ILE A 47 -9.11 -15.96 -2.37
C ILE A 47 -8.71 -17.15 -3.22
N ASN A 48 -8.80 -18.34 -2.64
CA ASN A 48 -8.52 -19.59 -3.34
C ASN A 48 -9.73 -20.06 -4.14
N PHE A 49 -9.51 -20.98 -5.09
CA PHE A 49 -10.61 -21.62 -5.80
C PHE A 49 -11.55 -22.34 -4.83
N GLY A 50 -12.86 -22.08 -4.99
CA GLY A 50 -13.91 -22.62 -4.13
C GLY A 50 -14.19 -21.82 -2.88
N GLU A 51 -13.49 -20.70 -2.66
CA GLU A 51 -13.80 -19.75 -1.58
C GLU A 51 -14.67 -18.60 -2.08
N ASP A 52 -15.51 -18.10 -1.18
CA ASP A 52 -16.38 -16.96 -1.47
C ASP A 52 -15.56 -15.67 -1.57
N LEU A 53 -15.99 -14.78 -2.47
CA LEU A 53 -15.48 -13.40 -2.47
C LEU A 53 -15.93 -12.69 -1.19
N PRO A 54 -15.14 -11.71 -0.70
CA PRO A 54 -15.57 -10.86 0.41
C PRO A 54 -16.90 -10.16 0.07
N GLU A 55 -17.92 -10.40 0.88
CA GLU A 55 -19.30 -9.98 0.61
C GLU A 55 -19.44 -8.46 0.53
N ASP A 56 -18.81 -7.72 1.44
CA ASP A 56 -18.84 -6.25 1.45
C ASP A 56 -18.26 -5.65 0.17
N GLU A 57 -17.10 -6.16 -0.28
CA GLU A 57 -16.45 -5.72 -1.51
C GLU A 57 -17.28 -6.09 -2.76
N LEU A 58 -17.88 -7.29 -2.79
CA LEU A 58 -18.72 -7.74 -3.90
C LEU A 58 -20.03 -6.93 -3.98
N ASN A 59 -20.72 -6.73 -2.86
CA ASN A 59 -21.96 -5.96 -2.81
C ASN A 59 -21.73 -4.51 -3.26
N LYS A 60 -20.64 -3.88 -2.81
CA LYS A 60 -20.26 -2.54 -3.29
C LYS A 60 -20.04 -2.52 -4.80
N ALA A 61 -19.34 -3.53 -5.34
CA ALA A 61 -19.10 -3.63 -6.78
C ALA A 61 -20.41 -3.78 -7.57
N LEU A 62 -21.34 -4.61 -7.09
CA LEU A 62 -22.67 -4.80 -7.70
C LEU A 62 -23.54 -3.55 -7.59
N ASP A 63 -23.49 -2.83 -6.48
CA ASP A 63 -24.21 -1.56 -6.29
C ASP A 63 -23.70 -0.48 -7.26
N HIS A 64 -22.38 -0.40 -7.47
CA HIS A 64 -21.79 0.49 -8.47
C HIS A 64 -22.16 0.07 -9.89
N ALA A 65 -22.11 -1.22 -10.19
CA ALA A 65 -22.55 -1.77 -11.48
C ALA A 65 -24.03 -1.46 -11.75
N GLY A 66 -24.89 -1.54 -10.73
CA GLY A 66 -26.31 -1.23 -10.84
C GLY A 66 -26.59 0.23 -11.21
N LYS A 67 -25.68 1.15 -10.90
CA LYS A 67 -25.79 2.59 -11.18
C LYS A 67 -25.06 3.03 -12.44
N ALA A 68 -24.18 2.20 -12.97
CA ALA A 68 -23.32 2.54 -14.11
C ALA A 68 -24.12 2.59 -15.42
N ASP A 69 -23.92 3.62 -16.22
CA ASP A 69 -24.40 3.74 -17.60
C ASP A 69 -23.41 3.14 -18.63
N LEU A 70 -22.16 2.92 -18.20
CA LEU A 70 -21.08 2.29 -18.94
C LEU A 70 -20.23 1.39 -18.04
N CYS A 71 -19.99 0.16 -18.48
CA CYS A 71 -18.99 -0.75 -17.91
C CYS A 71 -17.89 -1.01 -18.93
N LEU A 72 -16.65 -0.73 -18.56
CA LEU A 72 -15.45 -1.04 -19.35
C LEU A 72 -14.69 -2.19 -18.70
N VAL A 73 -14.64 -3.33 -19.37
CA VAL A 73 -13.84 -4.48 -18.95
C VAL A 73 -12.52 -4.48 -19.71
N LEU A 74 -11.38 -4.51 -19.01
CA LEU A 74 -10.05 -4.55 -19.61
C LEU A 74 -9.28 -5.79 -19.14
N GLY A 75 -8.77 -6.58 -20.07
CA GLY A 75 -7.83 -7.69 -19.77
C GLY A 75 -8.41 -8.82 -18.90
N SER A 76 -9.73 -8.99 -18.89
CA SER A 76 -10.40 -10.11 -18.20
C SER A 76 -11.05 -11.05 -19.20
N SER A 77 -10.92 -12.36 -18.98
CA SER A 77 -11.60 -13.40 -19.76
C SER A 77 -13.11 -13.45 -19.48
N LEU A 78 -13.57 -12.84 -18.38
CA LEU A 78 -14.95 -12.88 -17.89
C LEU A 78 -15.50 -14.31 -17.78
N SER A 79 -14.72 -15.21 -17.17
CA SER A 79 -15.05 -16.64 -17.05
C SER A 79 -15.20 -17.13 -15.62
N VAL A 80 -15.09 -16.26 -14.61
CA VAL A 80 -15.07 -16.64 -13.19
C VAL A 80 -16.16 -15.88 -12.42
N THR A 81 -17.20 -16.59 -12.02
CA THR A 81 -18.23 -16.13 -11.09
C THR A 81 -17.68 -16.12 -9.66
N PRO A 82 -18.06 -15.16 -8.80
CA PRO A 82 -19.07 -14.10 -9.01
C PRO A 82 -18.53 -12.78 -9.56
N ALA A 83 -17.27 -12.70 -10.00
CA ALA A 83 -16.72 -11.47 -10.57
C ALA A 83 -17.40 -11.07 -11.90
N THR A 84 -17.91 -12.05 -12.66
CA THR A 84 -18.68 -11.85 -13.90
C THR A 84 -20.05 -11.21 -13.68
N ASP A 85 -20.57 -11.25 -12.46
CA ASP A 85 -21.91 -10.77 -12.14
C ASP A 85 -21.93 -9.23 -12.19
N ILE A 86 -20.77 -8.58 -12.06
CA ILE A 86 -20.58 -7.13 -12.19
C ILE A 86 -20.94 -6.65 -13.60
N PRO A 87 -20.29 -7.10 -14.70
CA PRO A 87 -20.71 -6.71 -16.05
C PRO A 87 -22.07 -7.29 -16.44
N GLU A 88 -22.49 -8.43 -15.89
CA GLU A 88 -23.83 -8.97 -16.11
C GLU A 88 -24.92 -8.01 -15.61
N ARG A 89 -24.78 -7.49 -14.39
CA ARG A 89 -25.73 -6.51 -13.83
C ARG A 89 -25.91 -5.28 -14.71
N VAL A 90 -24.85 -4.81 -15.35
CA VAL A 90 -24.88 -3.66 -16.27
C VAL A 90 -25.67 -4.00 -17.53
N VAL A 91 -25.47 -5.20 -18.08
CA VAL A 91 -26.22 -5.72 -19.24
C VAL A 91 -27.70 -5.92 -18.91
N GLU A 92 -28.04 -6.47 -17.74
CA GLU A 92 -29.42 -6.64 -17.27
C GLU A 92 -30.16 -5.30 -17.16
N ASN A 93 -29.45 -4.26 -16.71
CA ASN A 93 -29.95 -2.89 -16.66
C ASN A 93 -30.02 -2.20 -18.03
N LYS A 94 -29.72 -2.91 -19.12
CA LYS A 94 -29.70 -2.42 -20.51
C LYS A 94 -28.73 -1.26 -20.72
N GLN A 95 -27.65 -1.23 -19.94
CA GLN A 95 -26.59 -0.23 -20.03
C GLN A 95 -25.43 -0.73 -20.90
N LYS A 96 -24.48 0.16 -21.21
CA LYS A 96 -23.43 -0.13 -22.20
C LYS A 96 -22.32 -0.97 -21.59
N LEU A 97 -21.96 -2.05 -22.27
CA LEU A 97 -20.79 -2.87 -21.94
C LEU A 97 -19.75 -2.74 -23.05
N VAL A 98 -18.53 -2.35 -22.70
CA VAL A 98 -17.37 -2.30 -23.60
C VAL A 98 -16.32 -3.27 -23.08
N ILE A 99 -15.80 -4.12 -23.97
CA ILE A 99 -14.80 -5.14 -23.62
C ILE A 99 -13.53 -4.89 -24.42
N GLY A 100 -12.44 -4.57 -23.73
CA GLY A 100 -11.08 -4.54 -24.25
C GLY A 100 -10.33 -5.80 -23.84
N ASN A 101 -10.21 -6.76 -24.77
CA ASN A 101 -9.47 -7.99 -24.51
C ASN A 101 -8.95 -8.61 -25.82
N LEU A 102 -7.74 -9.20 -25.77
CA LEU A 102 -7.14 -9.87 -26.93
C LEU A 102 -7.98 -11.09 -27.38
N GLN A 103 -8.55 -11.81 -26.41
CA GLN A 103 -9.35 -12.99 -26.66
C GLN A 103 -10.85 -12.68 -26.57
N ARG A 104 -11.65 -13.47 -27.28
CA ARG A 104 -13.11 -13.44 -27.16
C ARG A 104 -13.53 -13.88 -25.76
N THR A 105 -14.49 -13.17 -25.16
CA THR A 105 -15.07 -13.47 -23.84
C THR A 105 -16.48 -14.05 -23.97
N PRO A 106 -17.03 -14.70 -22.92
CA PRO A 106 -18.43 -15.16 -22.92
C PRO A 106 -19.44 -14.04 -23.18
N PHE A 107 -19.15 -12.82 -22.73
CA PHE A 107 -20.00 -11.63 -22.88
C PHE A 107 -19.88 -10.93 -24.25
N HIS A 108 -19.12 -11.49 -25.19
CA HIS A 108 -18.85 -10.85 -26.49
C HIS A 108 -20.12 -10.44 -27.25
N LYS A 109 -21.20 -11.22 -27.18
CA LYS A 109 -22.48 -10.90 -27.85
C LYS A 109 -23.28 -9.82 -27.13
N ASN A 110 -23.05 -9.64 -25.83
CA ASN A 110 -23.73 -8.64 -24.99
C ASN A 110 -23.04 -7.27 -25.07
N ALA A 111 -21.74 -7.24 -25.37
CA ALA A 111 -20.97 -6.02 -25.46
C ALA A 111 -21.46 -5.12 -26.61
N THR A 112 -21.65 -3.84 -26.31
CA THR A 112 -21.90 -2.78 -27.28
C THR A 112 -20.69 -2.55 -28.19
N LEU A 113 -19.48 -2.74 -27.65
CA LEU A 113 -18.23 -2.64 -28.39
C LEU A 113 -17.21 -3.66 -27.86
N ASN A 114 -16.59 -4.39 -28.78
CA ASN A 114 -15.45 -5.26 -28.48
C ASN A 114 -14.20 -4.67 -29.14
N ILE A 115 -13.11 -4.54 -28.37
CA ILE A 115 -11.82 -4.02 -28.83
C ILE A 115 -10.76 -5.08 -28.59
N HIS A 116 -10.19 -5.60 -29.68
CA HIS A 116 -9.16 -6.64 -29.62
C HIS A 116 -7.76 -6.02 -29.70
N ALA A 117 -7.31 -5.48 -28.57
CA ALA A 117 -5.98 -4.86 -28.43
C ALA A 117 -5.45 -4.99 -27.00
N PHE A 118 -4.18 -4.67 -26.80
CA PHE A 118 -3.58 -4.54 -25.47
C PHE A 118 -4.27 -3.41 -24.69
N SER A 119 -4.53 -3.63 -23.40
CA SER A 119 -5.17 -2.65 -22.51
C SER A 119 -4.44 -1.30 -22.52
N ASP A 120 -3.11 -1.30 -22.59
CA ASP A 120 -2.31 -0.08 -22.64
C ASP A 120 -2.59 0.75 -23.89
N VAL A 121 -2.70 0.11 -25.06
CA VAL A 121 -3.03 0.78 -26.33
C VAL A 121 -4.45 1.35 -26.29
N ILE A 122 -5.40 0.61 -25.71
CA ILE A 122 -6.78 1.07 -25.52
C ILE A 122 -6.77 2.32 -24.64
N MET A 123 -6.14 2.26 -23.47
CA MET A 123 -6.13 3.36 -22.51
C MET A 123 -5.35 4.56 -23.02
N GLN A 124 -4.24 4.39 -23.73
CA GLN A 124 -3.53 5.50 -24.39
C GLN A 124 -4.46 6.23 -25.39
N GLY A 125 -5.19 5.48 -26.22
CA GLY A 125 -6.13 6.05 -27.17
C GLY A 125 -7.31 6.78 -26.51
N VAL A 126 -7.80 6.28 -25.37
CA VAL A 126 -8.83 6.92 -24.55
C VAL A 126 -8.31 8.22 -23.94
N MET A 127 -7.18 8.15 -23.25
CA MET A 127 -6.54 9.30 -22.57
C MET A 127 -6.23 10.43 -23.57
N GLN A 128 -5.72 10.09 -24.75
CA GLN A 128 -5.49 11.05 -25.84
C GLN A 128 -6.78 11.74 -26.30
N ARG A 129 -7.88 10.99 -26.48
CA ARG A 129 -9.17 11.54 -26.92
C ARG A 129 -9.85 12.40 -25.85
N LEU A 130 -9.64 12.07 -24.59
CA LEU A 130 -10.14 12.85 -23.46
C LEU A 130 -9.23 14.05 -23.14
N ASN A 131 -8.08 14.18 -23.80
CA ASN A 131 -7.05 15.16 -23.51
C ASN A 131 -6.59 15.11 -22.04
N ILE A 132 -6.48 13.89 -21.48
CA ILE A 132 -5.99 13.64 -20.13
C ILE A 132 -4.58 13.05 -20.26
N PRO A 133 -3.53 13.70 -19.72
CA PRO A 133 -2.18 13.13 -19.75
C PRO A 133 -2.10 11.89 -18.85
N ILE A 134 -1.31 10.91 -19.26
CA ILE A 134 -0.96 9.77 -18.39
C ILE A 134 0.16 10.25 -17.46
N PRO A 135 -0.05 10.33 -16.14
CA PRO A 135 0.96 10.82 -15.22
C PRO A 135 2.13 9.82 -15.11
N PRO A 136 3.37 10.29 -14.87
CA PRO A 136 4.45 9.40 -14.50
C PRO A 136 4.12 8.70 -13.19
N TRP A 137 4.49 7.43 -13.08
CA TRP A 137 4.29 6.68 -11.84
C TRP A 137 5.31 7.12 -10.79
N ILE A 138 4.82 7.60 -9.65
CA ILE A 138 5.62 7.99 -8.49
C ILE A 138 5.23 7.11 -7.32
N LEU A 139 6.21 6.39 -6.76
CA LEU A 139 6.02 5.59 -5.57
C LEU A 139 5.84 6.50 -4.36
N ARG A 140 4.77 6.27 -3.59
CA ARG A 140 4.44 7.06 -2.39
C ARG A 140 4.65 6.21 -1.15
N ARG A 141 5.48 6.67 -0.22
CA ARG A 141 5.73 6.04 1.08
C ARG A 141 5.39 7.03 2.19
N ARG A 142 4.35 6.74 2.99
CA ARG A 142 4.01 7.58 4.15
C ARG A 142 4.76 7.06 5.38
N VAL A 143 5.58 7.91 5.97
CA VAL A 143 6.40 7.59 7.14
C VAL A 143 5.88 8.38 8.35
N HIS A 144 5.76 7.70 9.47
CA HIS A 144 5.34 8.26 10.74
C HIS A 144 6.41 7.98 11.80
N ILE A 145 6.91 9.04 12.41
CA ILE A 145 7.87 8.99 13.51
C ILE A 145 7.15 9.47 14.77
N THR A 146 7.11 8.61 15.78
CA THR A 146 6.60 8.96 17.11
C THR A 146 7.74 8.93 18.10
N CYS A 147 7.84 9.97 18.93
CA CYS A 147 8.79 10.03 20.00
C CYS A 147 8.08 10.20 21.34
N SER A 148 8.41 9.34 22.30
CA SER A 148 8.02 9.47 23.70
C SER A 148 9.25 9.78 24.55
N GLN A 149 9.16 10.83 25.37
CA GLN A 149 10.17 11.16 26.37
C GLN A 149 10.00 10.27 27.61
N ASP A 150 11.10 9.86 28.22
CA ASP A 150 11.06 9.25 29.55
C ASP A 150 10.77 10.35 30.59
N LEU A 151 9.76 10.17 31.42
CA LEU A 151 9.41 11.09 32.50
C LEU A 151 10.54 11.22 33.55
N ASN A 152 11.45 10.24 33.62
CA ASN A 152 12.54 10.21 34.58
C ASN A 152 13.88 10.77 34.02
N ASN A 153 14.00 10.97 32.70
CA ASN A 153 15.23 11.47 32.09
C ASN A 153 14.91 12.28 30.82
N GLU A 154 14.93 13.61 30.94
CA GLU A 154 14.62 14.52 29.82
C GLU A 154 15.54 14.37 28.61
N ASN A 155 16.76 13.84 28.81
CA ASN A 155 17.75 13.61 27.77
C ASN A 155 17.60 12.24 27.08
N GLN A 156 16.55 11.48 27.39
CA GLN A 156 16.26 10.20 26.76
C GLN A 156 14.95 10.25 25.97
N LYS A 157 15.04 9.88 24.69
CA LYS A 157 13.89 9.79 23.78
C LYS A 157 13.78 8.38 23.23
N ARG A 158 12.61 7.77 23.38
CA ARG A 158 12.23 6.55 22.68
C ARG A 158 11.55 6.92 21.37
N ILE A 159 12.15 6.50 20.27
CA ILE A 159 11.70 6.82 18.90
C ILE A 159 11.14 5.54 18.28
N LEU A 160 9.97 5.65 17.67
CA LEU A 160 9.31 4.61 16.88
C LEU A 160 9.11 5.12 15.46
N ILE A 161 9.52 4.33 14.48
CA ILE A 161 9.37 4.63 13.06
C ILE A 161 8.46 3.59 12.40
N GLU A 162 7.42 4.07 11.75
CA GLU A 162 6.41 3.23 11.12
C GLU A 162 6.09 3.72 9.71
N GLY A 163 5.74 2.78 8.84
CA GLY A 163 5.08 3.09 7.58
C GLY A 163 3.57 3.01 7.74
N ARG A 164 2.84 3.84 6.99
CA ARG A 164 1.38 3.84 6.90
C ARG A 164 0.95 3.78 5.43
N ASP A 165 -0.25 3.27 5.17
CA ASP A 165 -0.81 3.33 3.82
C ASP A 165 -0.89 4.80 3.37
N PRO A 166 -0.47 5.16 2.14
CA PRO A 166 -0.53 6.53 1.64
C PRO A 166 -1.95 7.10 1.56
N ASN A 167 -2.99 6.26 1.43
CA ASN A 167 -4.37 6.70 1.26
C ASN A 167 -5.19 6.58 2.56
N ASN A 168 -4.74 5.78 3.53
CA ASN A 168 -5.40 5.57 4.81
C ASN A 168 -4.38 5.47 5.96
N PRO A 169 -4.20 6.53 6.76
CA PRO A 169 -3.16 6.56 7.81
C PRO A 169 -3.37 5.53 8.93
N ASP A 170 -4.58 4.97 9.06
CA ASP A 170 -4.89 3.98 10.09
C ASP A 170 -4.39 2.57 9.74
N ILE A 171 -4.00 2.33 8.49
CA ILE A 171 -3.50 1.03 8.02
C ILE A 171 -1.97 1.02 8.16
N PRO A 172 -1.38 0.20 9.06
CA PRO A 172 0.06 0.01 9.11
C PRO A 172 0.58 -0.57 7.80
N PHE A 173 1.73 -0.07 7.35
CA PHE A 173 2.42 -0.54 6.15
C PHE A 173 3.88 -0.85 6.49
N THR A 174 4.29 -2.10 6.36
CA THR A 174 5.72 -2.44 6.41
C THR A 174 6.41 -1.94 5.16
N LEU A 175 7.30 -0.96 5.30
CA LEU A 175 8.03 -0.31 4.20
C LEU A 175 9.53 -0.62 4.20
N PHE A 176 10.09 -0.83 5.39
CA PHE A 176 11.53 -0.91 5.59
C PHE A 176 11.96 -2.35 5.77
N ASP A 177 13.02 -2.73 5.07
CA ASP A 177 13.76 -3.97 5.32
C ASP A 177 14.56 -3.83 6.62
N ASN A 178 15.27 -2.71 6.77
CA ASN A 178 16.01 -2.38 7.98
C ASN A 178 16.16 -0.85 8.18
N ILE A 179 16.53 -0.45 9.39
CA ILE A 179 16.83 0.94 9.74
C ILE A 179 18.19 1.00 10.45
N GLU A 180 19.05 1.93 10.04
CA GLU A 180 20.35 2.19 10.67
C GLU A 180 20.32 3.54 11.38
N ILE A 181 20.79 3.55 12.63
CA ILE A 181 20.91 4.75 13.45
C ILE A 181 22.38 5.13 13.48
N ILE A 182 22.68 6.31 12.97
CA ILE A 182 24.03 6.83 12.77
C ILE A 182 24.18 8.09 13.61
N VAL A 183 25.15 8.10 14.51
CA VAL A 183 25.46 9.27 15.35
C VAL A 183 26.93 9.60 15.15
N ASN A 184 27.24 10.87 14.87
CA ASN A 184 28.59 11.32 14.53
C ASN A 184 29.28 10.44 13.47
N GLN A 185 28.57 10.14 12.37
CA GLN A 185 29.04 9.32 11.24
C GLN A 185 29.34 7.85 11.57
N LYS A 186 29.03 7.37 12.79
CA LYS A 186 29.18 5.98 13.17
C LYS A 186 27.82 5.32 13.32
N VAL A 187 27.63 4.15 12.70
CA VAL A 187 26.43 3.33 12.93
C VAL A 187 26.48 2.81 14.37
N ILE A 188 25.53 3.25 15.20
CA ILE A 188 25.42 2.82 16.59
C ILE A 188 24.44 1.66 16.76
N GLN A 189 23.44 1.57 15.88
CA GLN A 189 22.43 0.52 15.95
C GLN A 189 21.88 0.22 14.55
N LYS A 190 21.57 -1.06 14.31
CA LYS A 190 20.85 -1.53 13.13
C LYS A 190 19.65 -2.35 13.57
N LEU A 191 18.47 -1.95 13.13
CA LEU A 191 17.21 -2.64 13.38
C LEU A 191 16.79 -3.38 12.12
N ILE A 192 16.65 -4.70 12.21
CA ILE A 192 16.30 -5.58 11.06
C ILE A 192 14.90 -6.18 11.17
N HIS A 193 14.20 -5.91 12.28
CA HIS A 193 12.87 -6.45 12.55
C HIS A 193 11.97 -5.36 13.14
N GLN A 194 10.69 -5.43 12.80
CA GLN A 194 9.67 -4.58 13.40
C GLN A 194 9.33 -5.04 14.83
N PRO A 195 8.89 -4.13 15.72
CA PRO A 195 8.78 -2.68 15.50
C PRO A 195 10.14 -1.98 15.46
N PHE A 196 10.29 -0.98 14.60
CA PHE A 196 11.51 -0.17 14.51
C PHE A 196 11.52 0.90 15.61
N ALA A 197 11.69 0.45 16.85
CA ALA A 197 11.78 1.28 18.03
C ALA A 197 13.19 1.24 18.63
N PHE A 198 13.72 2.38 19.04
CA PHE A 198 15.03 2.50 19.67
C PHE A 198 15.06 3.69 20.62
N ASP A 199 16.00 3.64 21.57
CA ASP A 199 16.19 4.68 22.56
C ASP A 199 17.48 5.44 22.24
N LEU A 200 17.44 6.77 22.28
CA LEU A 200 18.61 7.64 22.18
C LEU A 200 18.75 8.44 23.47
N SER A 201 19.96 8.46 24.03
CA SER A 201 20.36 9.31 25.16
C SER A 201 21.61 10.10 24.83
N ASP A 202 21.80 11.24 25.50
CA ASP A 202 23.07 12.00 25.53
C ASP A 202 23.58 12.47 24.14
N CYS A 203 22.67 12.64 23.18
CA CYS A 203 22.97 13.04 21.79
C CYS A 203 22.59 14.51 21.48
N ASP A 204 22.44 15.37 22.49
CA ASP A 204 21.92 16.74 22.32
C ASP A 204 22.85 17.69 21.54
N GLN A 205 24.10 17.29 21.32
CA GLN A 205 25.09 18.06 20.55
C GLN A 205 25.65 17.29 19.34
N GLN A 206 25.03 16.16 18.97
CA GLN A 206 25.54 15.26 17.95
C GLN A 206 24.55 15.14 16.80
N SER A 207 25.04 15.15 15.56
CA SER A 207 24.18 14.93 14.40
C SER A 207 23.69 13.48 14.40
N ILE A 208 22.38 13.30 14.28
CA ILE A 208 21.73 12.00 14.24
C ILE A 208 21.22 11.81 12.81
N THR A 209 21.61 10.71 12.16
CA THR A 209 21.05 10.29 10.87
C THR A 209 20.35 8.95 11.06
N ILE A 210 19.08 8.92 10.67
CA ILE A 210 18.28 7.71 10.61
C ILE A 210 18.19 7.32 9.14
N ARG A 211 18.89 6.24 8.78
CA ARG A 211 18.90 5.72 7.42
C ARG A 211 17.83 4.65 7.25
N LEU A 212 16.88 4.91 6.37
CA LEU A 212 15.78 4.02 6.04
C LEU A 212 16.16 3.17 4.82
N HIS A 213 16.22 1.85 4.99
CA HIS A 213 16.41 0.91 3.88
C HIS A 213 15.08 0.26 3.51
N PHE A 214 14.66 0.39 2.25
CA PHE A 214 13.40 -0.16 1.72
C PHE A 214 13.63 -1.55 1.14
N PHE A 215 12.54 -2.29 0.87
CA PHE A 215 12.63 -3.61 0.23
C PHE A 215 13.14 -3.58 -1.22
N GLY A 216 13.13 -2.41 -1.88
CA GLY A 216 13.81 -2.22 -3.15
C GLY A 216 13.09 -2.76 -4.38
N HIS A 217 11.77 -3.01 -4.32
CA HIS A 217 10.97 -3.52 -5.46
C HIS A 217 11.01 -2.62 -6.69
N TYR A 218 11.31 -1.35 -6.50
CA TYR A 218 11.40 -0.33 -7.54
C TYR A 218 12.82 0.24 -7.66
N ASN A 219 13.83 -0.44 -7.11
CA ASN A 219 15.22 0.02 -6.96
C ASN A 219 15.37 1.22 -6.02
N GLU A 220 14.48 1.35 -5.02
CA GLU A 220 14.58 2.40 -4.00
C GLU A 220 15.97 2.43 -3.35
N ILE A 221 16.61 3.59 -3.39
CA ILE A 221 17.85 3.82 -2.63
C ILE A 221 17.54 4.08 -1.14
N PRO A 222 18.50 3.88 -0.23
CA PRO A 222 18.32 4.28 1.17
C PRO A 222 18.01 5.78 1.29
N PHE A 223 17.19 6.16 2.27
CA PHE A 223 16.85 7.55 2.54
C PHE A 223 17.35 7.97 3.93
N ASP A 224 18.17 9.03 3.97
CA ASP A 224 18.76 9.55 5.20
C ASP A 224 17.91 10.70 5.76
N LEU A 225 17.38 10.51 6.97
CA LEU A 225 16.77 11.56 7.78
C LEU A 225 17.82 12.09 8.76
N THR A 226 18.34 13.29 8.49
CA THR A 226 19.36 13.91 9.33
C THR A 226 18.77 14.99 10.23
N TYR A 227 19.04 14.89 11.52
CA TYR A 227 18.70 15.86 12.56
C TYR A 227 19.98 16.41 13.17
N ALA A 228 20.00 17.71 13.48
CA ALA A 228 21.18 18.34 14.06
C ALA A 228 21.47 17.82 15.48
N ASN A 229 20.43 17.49 16.24
CA ASN A 229 20.52 16.81 17.53
C ASN A 229 19.17 16.17 17.93
N LEU A 230 19.16 15.53 19.10
CA LEU A 230 18.02 14.81 19.63
C LEU A 230 16.78 15.70 19.86
N SER A 231 16.98 16.97 20.21
CA SER A 231 15.89 17.94 20.43
C SER A 231 15.12 18.27 19.15
N ASN A 232 15.77 18.19 17.98
CA ASN A 232 15.14 18.48 16.68
C ASN A 232 14.23 17.36 16.15
N ILE A 233 14.23 16.19 16.78
CA ILE A 233 13.26 15.13 16.47
C ILE A 233 11.94 15.47 17.14
N SER A 234 10.95 15.84 16.33
CA SER A 234 9.59 16.17 16.77
C SER A 234 8.93 14.99 17.47
N ASN A 235 8.05 15.27 18.43
CA ASN A 235 7.31 14.22 19.16
C ASN A 235 6.40 13.38 18.24
N ASN A 236 5.91 14.01 17.17
CA ASN A 236 5.12 13.35 16.14
C ASN A 236 5.45 14.01 14.81
N GLU A 237 6.11 13.28 13.92
CA GLU A 237 6.44 13.73 12.56
C GLU A 237 5.81 12.79 11.54
N GLN A 238 5.16 13.36 10.53
CA GLN A 238 4.57 12.63 9.42
C GLN A 238 4.95 13.30 8.10
N PHE A 239 5.37 12.50 7.13
CA PHE A 239 5.73 12.97 5.79
C PHE A 239 5.56 11.85 4.77
N TYR A 240 5.58 12.24 3.50
CA TYR A 240 5.70 11.31 2.39
C TYR A 240 7.10 11.38 1.80
N LEU A 241 7.57 10.21 1.39
CA LEU A 241 8.70 10.07 0.49
C LEU A 241 8.14 9.66 -0.87
N LEU A 242 8.43 10.47 -1.88
CA LEU A 242 8.03 10.27 -3.26
C LEU A 242 9.25 9.79 -4.03
N TYR A 243 9.22 8.58 -4.58
CA TYR A 243 10.32 8.04 -5.37
C TYR A 243 9.94 7.97 -6.83
N ASN A 244 10.78 8.55 -7.68
CA ASN A 244 10.69 8.41 -9.12
C ASN A 244 11.65 7.29 -9.56
N PRO A 245 11.15 6.13 -10.02
CA PRO A 245 12.03 5.01 -10.41
C PRO A 245 12.80 5.25 -11.70
N ILE A 246 12.39 6.22 -12.52
CA ILE A 246 13.12 6.59 -13.73
C ILE A 246 14.34 7.44 -13.36
N GLU A 247 14.17 8.39 -12.44
CA GLU A 247 15.24 9.30 -12.00
C GLU A 247 16.10 8.69 -10.89
N GLY A 248 15.57 7.71 -10.15
CA GLY A 248 16.24 7.07 -9.02
C GLY A 248 16.34 7.97 -7.78
N GLN A 249 15.44 8.94 -7.62
CA GLN A 249 15.53 9.98 -6.59
C GLN A 249 14.31 10.02 -5.68
N TRP A 250 14.57 10.32 -4.40
CA TRP A 250 13.55 10.62 -3.39
C TRP A 250 13.26 12.11 -3.30
N ARG A 251 11.99 12.46 -3.11
CA ARG A 251 11.54 13.79 -2.69
C ARG A 251 10.70 13.65 -1.41
N LYS A 252 11.14 14.29 -0.32
CA LYS A 252 10.37 14.38 0.93
C LYS A 252 9.36 15.51 0.84
N VAL A 253 8.10 15.26 1.21
CA VAL A 253 7.04 16.27 1.30
C VAL A 253 6.28 16.15 2.62
N THR A 254 5.87 17.27 3.21
CA THR A 254 5.15 17.34 4.51
C THR A 254 3.76 17.94 4.29
N GLY A 255 2.69 17.30 4.78
CA GLY A 255 1.33 17.85 4.65
C GLY A 255 0.71 17.72 3.25
N SER A 256 -0.37 18.48 2.99
CA SER A 256 -1.26 18.41 1.81
C SER A 256 -0.65 18.91 0.49
N ASP A 257 0.67 18.81 0.33
CA ASP A 257 1.37 19.08 -0.93
C ASP A 257 1.42 17.80 -1.81
N GLU A 258 0.29 17.09 -1.86
CA GLU A 258 0.06 15.93 -2.75
C GLU A 258 -0.12 16.36 -4.21
#